data_AF-A0A074ZV04-F1
#
_entry.id   AF-A0A074ZV04-F1
#
_cell.length_a   1.000
_cell.length_b   1.000
_cell.length_c   1.000
_cell.angle_alpha   90.00
_cell.angle_beta   90.00
_cell.angle_gamma   90.00
#
_symmetry.space_group_name_H-M   'P 1'
#
loop_
_entity.id
_entity.type
_entity.pdbx_description
1 polymer ?
#
loop_
_entity_poly.entity_id
_entity_poly.type
_entity_poly.pdbx_seq_one_letter_code
_entity_poly.pdbx_strand_id
1 'polypeptide(L)'
;WRALACQGLDIICPVARALASREDANRTGKISTIIFIRDKNARGQEISGYIDYAHRLKTEDFSQYFMEKKKILPRPGDLSFYNWETQNVVATSSPNYTVLAENPSGLLFKNKRDRKIINVDPTAPTPGDNSTRTVITTEKYLQAVIYDHITRRKT
;
A
#
# COMPACT_ATOMS: atom_id res chain seq x y z
N TRP A 1 12.66 -19.24 9.87
CA TRP A 1 12.85 -18.14 8.91
C TRP A 1 12.21 -18.54 7.59
N ARG A 2 11.18 -17.84 7.12
CA ARG A 2 10.64 -18.03 5.75
C ARG A 2 11.49 -17.22 4.79
N ALA A 3 11.88 -17.80 3.65
CA ALA A 3 12.55 -17.08 2.58
C ALA A 3 11.72 -15.85 2.13
N LEU A 4 12.39 -14.81 1.64
CA LEU A 4 11.71 -13.64 1.05
C LEU A 4 11.03 -14.08 -0.24
N ALA A 5 9.83 -13.59 -0.51
CA ALA A 5 9.11 -13.96 -1.72
C ALA A 5 9.79 -13.40 -2.99
N CYS A 6 10.59 -12.34 -2.86
CA CYS A 6 11.39 -11.79 -3.95
C CYS A 6 12.73 -12.51 -4.19
N GLN A 7 13.14 -13.45 -3.33
CA GLN A 7 14.48 -14.02 -3.36
C GLN A 7 14.74 -14.82 -4.64
N GLY A 8 15.76 -14.42 -5.40
CA GLY A 8 16.17 -15.11 -6.63
C GLY A 8 15.27 -14.86 -7.84
N LEU A 9 14.34 -13.91 -7.78
CA LEU A 9 13.49 -13.52 -8.90
C LEU A 9 14.09 -12.32 -9.64
N ASP A 10 14.05 -12.35 -10.98
CA ASP A 10 14.33 -11.18 -11.79
C ASP A 10 13.06 -10.35 -11.96
N ILE A 11 12.98 -9.23 -11.22
CA ILE A 11 11.76 -8.42 -11.11
C ILE A 11 11.87 -7.19 -12.03
N ILE A 12 11.12 -7.23 -13.13
CA ILE A 12 11.12 -6.20 -14.18
C ILE A 12 10.17 -5.06 -13.83
N CYS A 13 8.96 -5.36 -13.34
CA CYS A 13 7.97 -4.33 -13.00
C CYS A 13 8.47 -3.36 -11.90
N PRO A 14 8.47 -2.03 -12.14
CA PRO A 14 8.94 -1.04 -11.17
C PRO A 14 8.21 -1.11 -9.82
N VAL A 15 6.89 -1.33 -9.83
CA VAL A 15 6.08 -1.45 -8.60
C VAL A 15 6.49 -2.71 -7.84
N ALA A 16 6.59 -3.85 -8.53
CA ALA A 16 7.00 -5.10 -7.90
C ALA A 16 8.40 -4.99 -7.29
N ARG A 17 9.34 -4.35 -7.99
CA ARG A 17 10.71 -4.09 -7.51
C ARG A 17 10.73 -3.19 -6.28
N ALA A 18 9.93 -2.12 -6.30
CA ALA A 18 9.81 -1.21 -5.17
C ALA A 18 9.19 -1.89 -3.93
N LEU A 19 8.27 -2.84 -4.12
CA LEU A 19 7.71 -3.64 -3.03
C LEU A 19 8.70 -4.69 -2.53
N ALA A 20 9.41 -5.37 -3.43
CA ALA A 20 10.43 -6.35 -3.10
C ALA A 20 11.53 -5.78 -2.20
N SER A 21 12.01 -4.56 -2.48
CA SER A 21 13.01 -3.89 -1.63
C SER A 21 12.51 -3.55 -0.22
N ARG A 22 11.19 -3.50 -0.03
CA ARG A 22 10.53 -3.18 1.24
C ARG A 22 10.03 -4.41 2.00
N GLU A 23 10.12 -5.60 1.40
CA GLU A 23 9.52 -6.82 1.93
C GLU A 23 10.08 -7.17 3.31
N ASP A 24 11.42 -7.23 3.45
CA ASP A 24 12.06 -7.57 4.73
C ASP A 24 11.74 -6.55 5.83
N ALA A 25 11.80 -5.25 5.50
CA ALA A 25 11.52 -4.17 6.45
C ALA A 25 10.06 -4.18 6.94
N ASN A 26 9.10 -4.55 6.08
CA ASN A 26 7.70 -4.70 6.45
C ASN A 26 7.44 -5.98 7.24
N ARG A 27 8.07 -7.11 6.87
CA ARG A 27 7.97 -8.38 7.61
C ARG A 27 8.55 -8.26 9.03
N THR A 28 9.66 -7.54 9.18
CA THR A 28 10.29 -7.28 10.49
C THR A 28 9.64 -6.13 11.26
N GLY A 29 8.69 -5.41 10.65
CA GLY A 29 8.02 -4.27 11.26
C GLY A 29 8.95 -3.09 11.55
N LYS A 30 10.04 -2.91 10.79
CA LYS A 30 10.87 -1.69 10.84
C LYS A 30 10.16 -0.53 10.16
N ILE A 31 9.50 -0.84 9.05
CA ILE A 31 8.71 0.08 8.23
C ILE A 31 7.30 -0.49 8.13
N SER A 32 6.32 0.38 8.02
CA SER A 32 4.94 0.05 7.69
C SER A 32 4.60 0.78 6.40
N THR A 33 4.33 0.04 5.34
CA THR A 33 4.10 0.60 4.00
C THR A 33 2.62 0.53 3.62
N ILE A 34 2.10 1.64 3.08
CA ILE A 34 0.79 1.72 2.44
C ILE A 34 1.00 1.86 0.94
N ILE A 35 0.28 1.08 0.14
CA ILE A 35 0.34 1.12 -1.32
C ILE A 35 -0.97 1.71 -1.82
N PHE A 36 -0.89 2.76 -2.61
CA PHE A 36 -2.02 3.24 -3.41
C PHE A 36 -1.91 2.70 -4.83
N ILE A 37 -2.98 2.07 -5.30
CA ILE A 37 -3.11 1.63 -6.69
C ILE A 37 -4.39 2.20 -7.27
N ARG A 38 -4.32 2.69 -8.51
CA ARG A 38 -5.45 2.97 -9.40
C ARG A 38 -5.24 2.19 -10.69
N ASP A 39 -6.18 1.31 -11.03
CA ASP A 39 -6.14 0.52 -12.26
C ASP A 39 -7.54 -0.04 -12.59
N LYS A 40 -7.67 -0.74 -13.70
CA LYS A 40 -8.91 -1.40 -14.09
C LYS A 40 -8.97 -2.84 -13.56
N ASN A 41 -10.14 -3.23 -13.06
CA ASN A 41 -10.41 -4.62 -12.68
C ASN A 41 -10.61 -5.51 -13.93
N ALA A 42 -10.81 -6.82 -13.73
CA ALA A 42 -11.00 -7.77 -14.83
C ALA A 42 -12.26 -7.49 -15.70
N ARG A 43 -13.22 -6.72 -15.17
CA ARG A 43 -14.42 -6.26 -15.90
C ARG A 43 -14.21 -4.93 -16.62
N GLY A 44 -13.00 -4.37 -16.58
CA GLY A 44 -12.67 -3.07 -17.17
C GLY A 44 -13.06 -1.86 -16.32
N GLN A 45 -13.62 -2.07 -15.13
CA GLN A 45 -14.05 -0.98 -14.25
C GLN A 45 -12.84 -0.39 -13.53
N GLU A 46 -12.78 0.93 -13.47
CA GLU A 46 -11.71 1.62 -12.80
C GLU A 46 -11.89 1.57 -11.28
N ILE A 47 -10.86 1.11 -10.60
CA ILE A 47 -10.82 0.98 -9.15
C ILE A 47 -9.56 1.63 -8.59
N SER A 48 -9.68 2.19 -7.40
CA SER A 48 -8.55 2.72 -6.65
C SER A 48 -8.64 2.38 -5.18
N GLY A 49 -7.51 2.34 -4.49
CA GLY A 49 -7.54 2.08 -3.06
C GLY A 49 -6.17 2.07 -2.41
N TYR A 50 -6.19 2.17 -1.09
CA TYR A 50 -5.02 2.07 -0.24
C TYR A 50 -4.95 0.65 0.36
N ILE A 51 -3.77 0.05 0.28
CA ILE A 51 -3.50 -1.33 0.68
C ILE A 51 -2.45 -1.31 1.78
N ASP A 52 -2.72 -1.98 2.90
CA ASP A 52 -1.71 -2.25 3.92
C ASP A 52 -0.80 -3.39 3.46
N TYR A 53 0.44 -3.04 3.08
CA TYR A 53 1.39 -4.00 2.54
C TYR A 53 1.80 -5.05 3.57
N ALA A 54 2.05 -4.64 4.82
CA ALA A 54 2.45 -5.53 5.89
C ALA A 54 1.34 -6.52 6.26
N HIS A 55 0.08 -6.09 6.18
CA HIS A 55 -1.07 -6.99 6.35
C HIS A 55 -1.17 -7.99 5.20
N ARG A 56 -1.10 -7.53 3.95
CA ARG A 56 -1.16 -8.39 2.76
C ARG A 56 -0.03 -9.40 2.70
N LEU A 57 1.19 -9.02 3.08
CA LEU A 57 2.35 -9.92 3.14
C LEU A 57 2.14 -11.12 4.09
N LYS A 58 1.28 -10.97 5.11
CA LYS A 58 0.97 -12.04 6.06
C LYS A 58 -0.16 -12.95 5.57
N THR A 59 -1.09 -12.42 4.78
CA THR A 59 -2.31 -13.12 4.36
C THR A 59 -2.24 -13.72 2.96
N GLU A 60 -1.32 -13.26 2.10
CA GLU A 60 -1.18 -13.72 0.72
C GLU A 60 0.28 -14.06 0.36
N ASP A 61 0.44 -14.95 -0.62
CA ASP A 61 1.73 -15.26 -1.22
C ASP A 61 2.13 -14.19 -2.24
N PHE A 62 3.13 -13.37 -1.89
CA PHE A 62 3.60 -12.30 -2.76
C PHE A 62 4.46 -12.75 -3.94
N SER A 63 4.89 -14.02 -3.94
CA SER A 63 5.69 -14.58 -5.04
C SER A 63 4.93 -14.46 -6.37
N GLN A 64 3.61 -14.61 -6.35
CA GLN A 64 2.75 -14.48 -7.54
C GLN A 64 2.72 -13.05 -8.12
N TYR A 65 2.85 -12.03 -7.28
CA TYR A 65 2.90 -10.64 -7.71
C TYR A 65 4.29 -10.28 -8.25
N PHE A 66 5.35 -10.80 -7.63
CA PHE A 66 6.73 -10.59 -8.08
C PHE A 66 7.06 -11.32 -9.39
N MET A 67 6.50 -12.52 -9.59
CA MET A 67 6.57 -13.25 -10.86
C MET A 67 5.61 -12.72 -11.93
N GLU A 68 4.89 -11.62 -11.65
CA GLU A 68 3.94 -10.98 -12.55
C GLU A 68 2.75 -11.85 -13.00
N LYS A 69 2.55 -13.02 -12.38
CA LYS A 69 1.40 -13.91 -12.63
C LYS A 69 0.07 -13.26 -12.22
N LYS A 70 0.12 -12.30 -11.29
CA LYS A 70 -1.05 -11.57 -10.79
C LYS A 70 -0.74 -10.08 -10.65
N LYS A 71 -1.75 -9.24 -10.90
CA LYS A 71 -1.70 -7.80 -10.59
C LYS A 71 -2.14 -7.54 -9.15
N ILE A 72 -1.49 -6.58 -8.49
CA ILE A 72 -1.91 -6.09 -7.17
C ILE A 72 -3.02 -5.09 -7.41
N LEU A 73 -4.26 -5.46 -7.06
CA LEU A 73 -5.42 -4.59 -7.17
C LEU A 73 -6.06 -4.38 -5.80
N PRO A 74 -6.60 -3.18 -5.53
CA PRO A 74 -7.31 -2.89 -4.29
C PRO A 74 -8.60 -3.71 -4.21
N ARG A 75 -8.97 -4.12 -3.01
CA ARG A 75 -10.18 -4.90 -2.72
C ARG A 75 -10.94 -4.28 -1.55
N PRO A 76 -12.25 -4.56 -1.37
CA PRO A 76 -13.04 -3.97 -0.28
C PRO A 76 -12.49 -4.17 1.14
N GLY A 77 -11.69 -5.22 1.38
CA GLY A 77 -11.05 -5.47 2.68
C GLY A 77 -9.72 -4.76 2.93
N ASP A 78 -9.25 -3.95 1.97
CA ASP A 78 -8.04 -3.13 2.14
C ASP A 78 -8.38 -1.81 2.89
N LEU A 79 -7.37 -0.96 3.13
CA LEU A 79 -7.53 0.27 3.90
C LEU A 79 -8.55 1.23 3.28
N SER A 80 -8.57 1.28 1.95
CA SER A 80 -9.69 1.82 1.22
C SER A 80 -9.89 1.11 -0.10
N PHE A 81 -11.12 1.19 -0.60
CA PHE A 81 -11.50 0.75 -1.91
C PHE A 81 -12.51 1.76 -2.48
N TYR A 82 -12.31 2.14 -3.72
CA TYR A 82 -13.21 2.98 -4.47
C TYR A 82 -13.39 2.42 -5.87
N ASN A 83 -14.65 2.22 -6.26
CA ASN A 83 -15.00 1.90 -7.64
C ASN A 83 -15.53 3.18 -8.30
N TRP A 84 -14.82 3.65 -9.33
CA TRP A 84 -15.14 4.91 -10.01
C TRP A 84 -16.44 4.85 -10.82
N GLU A 85 -16.82 3.66 -11.28
CA GLU A 85 -18.04 3.47 -12.07
C GLU A 85 -19.28 3.39 -11.18
N THR A 86 -19.23 2.60 -10.11
CA THR A 86 -20.37 2.42 -9.20
C THR A 86 -20.39 3.44 -8.06
N GLN A 87 -19.35 4.27 -7.95
CA GLN A 87 -19.11 5.20 -6.85
C GLN A 87 -19.11 4.54 -5.46
N ASN A 88 -18.91 3.22 -5.40
CA ASN A 88 -18.87 2.49 -4.15
C ASN A 88 -17.55 2.75 -3.42
N VAL A 89 -17.63 3.26 -2.19
CA VAL A 89 -16.50 3.50 -1.30
C VAL A 89 -16.56 2.55 -0.12
N VAL A 90 -15.43 1.92 0.19
CA VAL A 90 -15.24 1.15 1.42
C VAL A 90 -13.95 1.62 2.09
N ALA A 91 -13.99 1.80 3.41
CA ALA A 91 -12.85 2.14 4.24
C ALA A 91 -12.78 1.18 5.42
N THR A 92 -11.73 0.38 5.52
CA THR A 92 -11.61 -0.67 6.53
C THR A 92 -10.29 -0.57 7.27
N SER A 93 -10.34 -0.54 8.60
CA SER A 93 -9.12 -0.55 9.41
C SER A 93 -8.43 -1.91 9.37
N SER A 94 -7.11 -1.92 9.15
CA SER A 94 -6.30 -3.13 9.19
C SER A 94 -5.74 -3.37 10.60
N PRO A 95 -5.02 -4.49 10.84
CA PRO A 95 -4.29 -4.67 12.10
C PRO A 95 -3.21 -3.61 12.38
N ASN A 96 -2.65 -2.95 11.34
CA ASN A 96 -1.57 -1.97 11.50
C ASN A 96 -2.05 -0.50 11.46
N TYR A 97 -3.20 -0.23 10.83
CA TYR A 97 -3.72 1.13 10.67
C TYR A 97 -5.18 1.26 11.07
N THR A 98 -5.51 2.39 11.68
CA THR A 98 -6.88 2.87 11.82
C THR A 98 -7.16 3.86 10.70
N VAL A 99 -8.26 3.66 9.98
CA VAL A 99 -8.70 4.59 8.92
C VAL A 99 -9.52 5.70 9.55
N LEU A 100 -9.15 6.94 9.28
CA LEU A 100 -9.86 8.14 9.71
C LEU A 100 -10.47 8.79 8.46
N ALA A 101 -11.68 8.35 8.09
CA ALA A 101 -12.37 8.80 6.88
C ALA A 101 -13.29 10.02 7.12
N GLU A 102 -13.73 10.24 8.36
CA GLU A 102 -14.61 11.35 8.75
C GLU A 102 -13.77 12.56 9.22
N ASN A 103 -12.93 13.09 8.36
CA ASN A 103 -12.11 14.27 8.65
C ASN A 103 -12.28 15.33 7.54
N PRO A 104 -12.44 16.63 7.88
CA PRO A 104 -12.48 17.71 6.90
C PRO A 104 -11.24 17.76 5.98
N SER A 105 -10.11 17.25 6.47
CA SER A 105 -8.81 17.20 5.76
C SER A 105 -8.71 16.00 4.81
N GLY A 106 -9.77 15.22 4.63
CA GLY A 106 -9.80 14.03 3.79
C GLY A 106 -9.35 12.76 4.51
N LEU A 107 -8.96 11.75 3.72
CA LEU A 107 -8.63 10.42 4.23
C LEU A 107 -7.26 10.42 4.91
N LEU A 108 -7.22 9.95 6.17
CA LEU A 108 -5.99 9.83 6.94
C LEU A 108 -5.84 8.39 7.47
N PHE A 109 -4.59 7.94 7.62
CA PHE A 109 -4.29 6.64 8.22
C PHE A 109 -3.47 6.83 9.48
N LYS A 110 -3.97 6.34 10.61
CA LYS A 110 -3.25 6.38 11.89
C LYS A 110 -2.55 5.04 12.11
N ASN A 111 -1.23 5.04 12.21
CA ASN A 111 -0.48 3.84 12.55
C ASN A 111 -0.82 3.41 13.99
N LYS A 112 -1.19 2.16 14.20
CA LYS A 112 -1.63 1.66 15.52
C LYS A 112 -0.48 1.48 16.51
N ARG A 113 0.76 1.36 16.03
CA ARG A 113 1.94 1.11 16.88
C ARG A 113 2.43 2.37 17.56
N ASP A 114 2.62 3.45 16.81
CA ASP A 114 3.17 4.72 17.34
C ASP A 114 2.15 5.86 17.39
N ARG A 115 0.93 5.62 16.91
CA ARG A 115 -0.20 6.56 16.87
C ARG A 115 0.02 7.75 15.93
N LYS A 116 1.07 7.76 15.10
CA LYS A 116 1.32 8.81 14.10
C LYS A 116 0.33 8.73 12.95
N ILE A 117 0.02 9.88 12.37
CA ILE A 117 -0.89 10.02 11.25
C ILE A 117 -0.09 10.13 9.96
N ILE A 118 -0.52 9.37 8.96
CA ILE A 118 -0.05 9.42 7.59
C ILE A 118 -1.13 10.12 6.76
N ASN A 119 -0.77 11.28 6.20
CA ASN A 119 -1.60 12.02 5.26
C ASN A 119 -1.35 11.51 3.83
N VAL A 120 -2.41 11.09 3.16
CA VAL A 120 -2.34 10.56 1.78
C VAL A 120 -2.88 11.52 0.73
N ASP A 121 -3.18 12.76 1.12
CA ASP A 121 -3.51 13.83 0.20
C ASP A 121 -2.34 14.06 -0.78
N PRO A 122 -2.55 13.89 -2.10
CA PRO A 122 -1.51 14.10 -3.10
C PRO A 122 -1.01 15.56 -3.15
N THR A 123 -1.81 16.53 -2.71
CA THR A 123 -1.47 17.95 -2.71
C THR A 123 -0.70 18.39 -1.46
N ALA A 124 -0.73 17.58 -0.40
CA ALA A 124 0.06 17.85 0.80
C ALA A 124 1.56 17.78 0.49
N PRO A 125 2.38 18.68 1.09
CA PRO A 125 3.83 18.72 0.84
C PRO A 125 4.56 17.51 1.43
N THR A 126 4.07 16.97 2.54
CA THR A 126 4.61 15.79 3.22
C THR A 126 3.48 14.88 3.68
N PRO A 127 3.66 13.54 3.64
CA PRO A 127 2.70 12.60 4.20
C PRO A 127 2.74 12.52 5.74
N GLY A 128 3.59 13.30 6.40
CA GLY A 128 3.70 13.36 7.86
C GLY A 128 5.05 12.91 8.39
N ASP A 129 5.19 12.91 9.72
CA ASP A 129 6.45 12.56 10.39
C ASP A 129 6.89 11.13 10.06
N ASN A 130 8.21 10.95 9.86
CA ASN A 130 8.82 9.66 9.55
C ASN A 130 8.17 8.94 8.36
N SER A 131 7.49 9.71 7.51
CA SER A 131 6.69 9.19 6.40
C SER A 131 7.20 9.76 5.09
N THR A 132 7.27 8.95 4.06
CA THR A 132 7.70 9.37 2.72
C THR A 132 6.71 8.91 1.67
N ARG A 133 6.43 9.76 0.68
CA ARG A 133 5.57 9.45 -0.47
C ARG A 133 6.43 9.28 -1.70
N THR A 134 6.35 8.11 -2.33
CA THR A 134 7.09 7.79 -3.57
C THR A 134 6.09 7.47 -4.67
N VAL A 135 6.04 8.28 -5.72
CA VAL A 135 5.26 7.97 -6.92
C VAL A 135 6.07 7.02 -7.78
N ILE A 136 5.47 5.90 -8.21
CA ILE A 136 6.12 4.90 -9.05
C ILE A 136 5.57 5.00 -10.46
N THR A 137 6.39 5.51 -11.38
CA THR A 137 6.07 5.54 -12.81
C THR A 137 6.10 4.13 -13.37
N THR A 138 5.01 3.72 -14.03
CA THR A 138 4.86 2.37 -14.58
C THR A 138 3.75 2.38 -15.63
N GLU A 139 3.86 1.52 -16.65
CA GLU A 139 2.79 1.30 -17.63
C GLU A 139 1.78 0.24 -17.16
N LYS A 140 2.10 -0.48 -16.07
CA LYS A 140 1.29 -1.62 -15.60
C LYS A 140 0.02 -1.20 -14.85
N TYR A 141 0.02 -0.02 -14.26
CA TYR A 141 -1.07 0.56 -13.47
C TYR A 141 -1.26 2.02 -13.90
N LEU A 142 -2.50 2.51 -13.87
CA LEU A 142 -2.77 3.93 -14.16
C LEU A 142 -2.10 4.85 -13.14
N GLN A 143 -2.06 4.44 -11.87
CA GLN A 143 -1.34 5.14 -10.82
C GLN A 143 -0.84 4.16 -9.76
N ALA A 144 0.39 4.35 -9.32
CA ALA A 144 0.96 3.63 -8.19
C ALA A 144 1.76 4.59 -7.30
N VAL A 145 1.41 4.65 -6.02
CA VAL A 145 2.10 5.49 -5.03
C VAL A 145 2.37 4.66 -3.78
N ILE A 146 3.56 4.80 -3.22
CA ILE A 146 3.98 4.09 -2.02
C ILE A 146 4.20 5.11 -0.91
N TYR A 147 3.57 4.86 0.24
CA TYR A 147 3.77 5.62 1.47
C TYR A 147 4.51 4.73 2.45
N ASP A 148 5.77 5.06 2.74
CA ASP A 148 6.54 4.36 3.76
C ASP A 148 6.49 5.12 5.07
N HIS A 149 6.27 4.41 6.16
CA HIS A 149 6.28 4.98 7.51
C HIS A 149 7.25 4.21 8.40
N ILE A 150 8.29 4.89 8.89
CA ILE A 150 9.31 4.29 9.75
C ILE A 150 8.77 4.19 11.18
N THR A 151 8.49 2.96 11.63
CA THR A 151 7.89 2.71 12.95
C THR A 151 8.93 2.43 14.05
N ARG A 152 10.21 2.25 13.71
CA ARG A 152 11.27 2.01 14.68
C ARG A 152 11.67 3.34 15.34
N ARG A 153 11.51 3.45 16.67
CA ARG A 153 12.26 4.42 17.47
C ARG A 153 13.76 4.16 17.23
N LYS A 154 14.53 5.19 16.84
CA LYS A 154 15.97 5.17 17.08
C LYS A 154 16.15 4.94 18.58
N THR A 155 16.57 3.73 18.94
CA THR A 155 17.28 3.52 20.22
C THR A 155 18.67 4.09 20.06
#